data_AF-A0A418KHK7-F1
#
_entry.id   AF-A0A418KHK7-F1
#
_cell.length_a   1.000
_cell.length_b   1.000
_cell.length_c   1.000
_cell.angle_alpha   90.00
_cell.angle_beta   90.00
_cell.angle_gamma   90.00
#
_symmetry.space_group_name_H-M   'P 1'
#
loop_
_entity.id
_entity.type
_entity.pdbx_description
1 polymer ?
#
loop_
_entity_poly.entity_id
_entity_poly.type
_entity_poly.pdbx_seq_one_letter_code
_entity_poly.pdbx_strand_id
1 'polypeptide(L)'
;MDAAHDAADAGLNQASDDTLTAYADTKNAVIVTHDREFSQRRAKNVVGRHVQLRCPEWDAAALMDRLLDDIVDLLNIKPDVLIQVSAEGCEMHFPWK
;
A
#
# COMPACT_ATOMS: atom_id res chain seq x y z
N MET A 1 22.64 -1.84 4.50
CA MET A 1 21.97 -0.82 3.66
C MET A 1 20.62 -0.63 4.30
N ASP A 2 20.36 0.54 4.86
CA ASP A 2 19.04 0.87 5.39
C ASP A 2 18.02 0.79 4.24
N ALA A 3 16.90 0.13 4.48
CA ALA A 3 15.81 0.10 3.52
C ALA A 3 15.23 1.52 3.41
N ALA A 4 14.94 2.00 2.21
CA ALA A 4 14.23 3.27 2.07
C ALA A 4 12.82 3.13 2.67
N HIS A 5 12.45 4.02 3.57
CA HIS A 5 11.19 3.95 4.31
C HIS A 5 10.10 4.88 3.75
N ASP A 6 10.48 5.84 2.92
CA ASP A 6 9.56 6.68 2.15
C ASP A 6 10.06 6.96 0.72
N ALA A 7 9.24 7.65 -0.08
CA ALA A 7 9.57 7.97 -1.46
C ALA A 7 10.73 8.96 -1.59
N ALA A 8 10.94 9.86 -0.62
CA ALA A 8 12.04 10.83 -0.66
C ALA A 8 13.38 10.13 -0.38
N ASP A 9 13.42 9.23 0.61
CA ASP A 9 14.57 8.39 0.91
C ASP A 9 14.96 7.49 -0.27
N ALA A 10 13.97 7.07 -1.06
CA ALA A 10 14.18 6.31 -2.29
C ALA A 10 14.59 7.18 -3.50
N GLY A 11 14.62 8.50 -3.38
CA GLY A 11 14.89 9.42 -4.50
C GLY A 11 13.75 9.53 -5.52
N LEU A 12 12.51 9.23 -5.10
CA LEU A 12 11.30 9.12 -5.92
C LEU A 12 10.22 10.14 -5.54
N ASN A 13 10.56 11.20 -4.81
CA ASN A 13 9.63 12.25 -4.37
C ASN A 13 8.90 13.00 -5.52
N GLN A 14 9.39 12.91 -6.76
CA GLN A 14 8.78 13.48 -7.97
C GLN A 14 8.38 12.40 -8.98
N ALA A 15 8.46 11.12 -8.59
CA ALA A 15 8.13 10.01 -9.47
C ALA A 15 6.61 9.90 -9.65
N SER A 16 6.19 9.41 -10.81
CA SER A 16 4.79 9.04 -11.01
C SER A 16 4.41 7.80 -10.20
N ASP A 17 3.13 7.64 -9.91
CA ASP A 17 2.56 6.44 -9.28
C ASP A 17 2.97 5.13 -9.95
N ASP A 18 3.12 5.12 -11.28
CA ASP A 18 3.56 3.95 -12.05
C ASP A 18 5.02 3.63 -11.74
N THR A 19 5.87 4.64 -11.70
CA THR A 19 7.29 4.48 -11.31
C THR A 19 7.43 4.02 -9.86
N LEU A 20 6.63 4.58 -8.94
CA LEU A 20 6.61 4.14 -7.54
C LEU A 20 6.20 2.67 -7.43
N THR A 21 5.17 2.26 -8.18
CA THR A 21 4.69 0.88 -8.19
C THR A 21 5.74 -0.07 -8.74
N ALA A 22 6.37 0.26 -9.87
CA ALA A 22 7.43 -0.55 -10.47
C ALA A 22 8.66 -0.67 -9.57
N TYR A 23 9.03 0.42 -8.87
CA TYR A 23 10.11 0.40 -7.90
C TYR A 23 9.78 -0.52 -6.72
N ALA A 24 8.58 -0.38 -6.14
CA ALA A 24 8.15 -1.20 -5.02
C ALA A 24 8.13 -2.69 -5.39
N ASP A 25 7.61 -3.02 -6.57
CA ASP A 25 7.61 -4.39 -7.10
C ASP A 25 9.03 -4.96 -7.25
N THR A 26 9.93 -4.19 -7.89
CA THR A 26 11.35 -4.57 -8.06
C THR A 26 12.05 -4.78 -6.73
N LYS A 27 11.67 -4.05 -5.67
CA LYS A 27 12.25 -4.16 -4.34
C LYS A 27 11.55 -5.18 -3.44
N ASN A 28 10.54 -5.88 -3.94
CA ASN A 28 9.67 -6.73 -3.12
C ASN A 28 9.12 -5.95 -1.91
N ALA A 29 8.77 -4.68 -2.10
CA ALA A 29 8.22 -3.79 -1.11
C ALA A 29 6.68 -3.71 -1.22
N VAL A 30 6.08 -3.01 -0.25
CA VAL A 30 4.65 -2.71 -0.18
C VAL A 30 4.49 -1.20 -0.17
N ILE A 31 3.58 -0.68 -0.98
CA ILE A 31 3.23 0.74 -0.94
C ILE A 31 2.17 0.94 0.13
N VAL A 32 2.43 1.83 1.08
CA VAL A 32 1.45 2.28 2.07
C VAL A 32 1.12 3.74 1.77
N THR A 33 -0.16 4.08 1.60
CA THR A 33 -0.57 5.43 1.20
C THR A 33 -1.94 5.84 1.74
N HIS A 34 -2.12 7.14 1.98
CA HIS A 34 -3.42 7.76 2.20
C HIS A 34 -4.03 8.31 0.89
N ASP A 35 -3.28 8.33 -0.21
CA ASP A 35 -3.71 8.87 -1.49
C ASP A 35 -4.84 8.01 -2.09
N ARG A 36 -6.04 8.61 -2.08
CA ARG A 36 -7.24 7.99 -2.61
C ARG A 36 -7.23 7.88 -4.13
N GLU A 37 -6.70 8.88 -4.83
CA GLU A 37 -6.69 8.88 -6.30
C GLU A 37 -5.74 7.80 -6.82
N PHE A 38 -4.55 7.71 -6.23
CA PHE A 38 -3.59 6.65 -6.54
C PHE A 38 -4.21 5.27 -6.31
N SER A 39 -4.82 5.06 -5.13
CA SER A 39 -5.46 3.79 -4.79
C SER A 39 -6.62 3.44 -5.74
N GLN A 40 -7.45 4.42 -6.13
CA GLN A 40 -8.55 4.22 -7.07
C GLN A 40 -8.07 3.87 -8.48
N ARG A 41 -6.97 4.46 -8.93
CA ARG A 41 -6.35 4.09 -10.21
C ARG A 41 -5.85 2.65 -10.17
N ARG A 42 -5.20 2.24 -9.08
CA ARG A 42 -4.71 0.87 -8.89
C ARG A 42 -5.82 -0.15 -8.71
N ALA A 43 -6.93 0.20 -8.08
CA ALA A 43 -8.09 -0.68 -7.94
C ALA A 43 -8.63 -1.21 -9.29
N LYS A 44 -8.42 -0.48 -10.39
CA LYS A 44 -8.83 -0.91 -11.75
C LYS A 44 -7.87 -1.92 -12.39
N ASN A 45 -6.58 -1.84 -12.06
CA ASN A 45 -5.53 -2.72 -12.55
C ASN A 45 -4.43 -2.80 -11.50
N VAL A 46 -4.60 -3.73 -10.55
CA VAL A 46 -3.70 -3.88 -9.40
C VAL A 46 -2.43 -4.56 -9.87
N VAL A 47 -1.29 -3.92 -9.63
CA VAL A 47 0.06 -4.45 -9.87
C VAL A 47 0.86 -4.23 -8.60
N GLY A 48 1.47 -5.28 -8.07
CA GLY A 48 2.18 -5.29 -6.80
C GLY A 48 1.26 -5.20 -5.59
N ARG A 49 1.86 -4.90 -4.44
CA ARG A 49 1.20 -4.87 -3.13
C ARG A 49 0.99 -3.45 -2.63
N HIS A 50 -0.26 -3.14 -2.32
CA HIS A 50 -0.69 -1.81 -1.89
C HIS A 50 -1.55 -1.91 -0.63
N VAL A 51 -1.33 -0.98 0.29
CA VAL A 51 -2.11 -0.74 1.49
C VAL A 51 -2.60 0.70 1.46
N GLN A 52 -3.91 0.87 1.33
CA GLN A 52 -4.57 2.16 1.44
C GLN A 52 -5.05 2.36 2.87
N LEU A 53 -4.54 3.40 3.54
CA LEU A 53 -5.00 3.80 4.86
C LEU A 53 -6.22 4.72 4.74
N ARG A 54 -7.29 4.37 5.45
CA ARG A 54 -8.54 5.13 5.55
C ARG A 54 -8.73 5.60 7.00
N CYS A 55 -7.77 6.37 7.48
CA CYS A 55 -7.78 7.03 8.78
C CYS A 55 -7.07 8.40 8.66
N PRO A 56 -7.16 9.24 9.70
CA PRO A 56 -6.27 10.38 9.82
C PRO A 56 -4.80 9.95 9.91
N GLU A 57 -3.88 10.76 9.38
CA GLU A 57 -2.45 10.42 9.34
C GLU A 57 -1.84 10.20 10.74
N TRP A 58 -2.29 10.96 11.75
CA TRP A 58 -1.82 10.81 13.13
C TRP A 58 -2.27 9.50 13.79
N ASP A 59 -3.31 8.84 13.26
CA ASP A 59 -3.80 7.55 13.75
C ASP A 59 -3.17 6.37 13.00
N ALA A 60 -2.48 6.63 11.87
CA ALA A 60 -1.99 5.60 10.96
C ALA A 60 -1.05 4.60 11.63
N ALA A 61 -0.09 5.08 12.43
CA ALA A 61 0.88 4.21 13.09
C ALA A 61 0.21 3.23 14.07
N ALA A 62 -0.69 3.74 14.91
CA ALA A 62 -1.42 2.92 15.88
C ALA A 62 -2.39 1.95 15.17
N LEU A 63 -3.00 2.37 14.07
CA LEU A 63 -3.88 1.51 13.29
C LEU A 63 -3.11 0.36 12.62
N MET A 64 -1.96 0.66 12.01
CA MET A 64 -1.11 -0.36 11.39
C MET A 64 -0.54 -1.35 12.40
N ASP A 65 -0.10 -0.87 13.56
CA ASP A 65 0.41 -1.74 14.63
C ASP A 65 -0.66 -2.73 15.11
N ARG A 66 -1.89 -2.23 15.33
CA ARG A 66 -3.03 -3.06 15.74
C ARG A 66 -3.42 -4.13 14.71
N LEU A 67 -3.28 -3.84 13.42
CA LEU A 67 -3.75 -4.69 12.33
C LEU A 67 -2.59 -5.32 11.54
N LEU A 68 -1.36 -5.28 12.05
CA LEU A 68 -0.17 -5.66 11.30
C LEU A 68 -0.26 -7.11 10.80
N ASP A 69 -0.65 -8.03 11.67
CA ASP A 69 -0.75 -9.45 11.33
C ASP A 69 -1.81 -9.68 10.24
N ASP A 70 -2.99 -9.07 10.38
CA ASP A 70 -4.06 -9.15 9.36
C ASP A 70 -3.59 -8.59 8.02
N ILE A 71 -2.88 -7.47 8.02
CA ILE A 71 -2.32 -6.85 6.81
C ILE A 71 -1.32 -7.81 6.15
N VAL A 72 -0.39 -8.37 6.92
CA VAL A 72 0.64 -9.30 6.41
C VAL A 72 0.00 -10.56 5.83
N ASP A 73 -0.99 -11.13 6.51
CA ASP A 73 -1.71 -12.31 6.04
C ASP A 73 -2.39 -12.04 4.70
N LEU A 74 -3.09 -10.92 4.57
CA LEU A 74 -3.75 -10.53 3.31
C LEU A 74 -2.75 -10.25 2.19
N LEU A 75 -1.59 -9.65 2.50
CA LEU A 75 -0.51 -9.39 1.54
C LEU A 75 0.10 -10.69 0.99
N ASN A 76 0.03 -11.79 1.75
CA ASN A 76 0.57 -13.09 1.35
C ASN A 76 -0.39 -13.93 0.50
N ILE A 77 -1.66 -13.53 0.36
CA ILE A 77 -2.66 -14.30 -0.40
C ILE A 77 -2.33 -14.35 -1.90
N LYS A 78 -1.81 -13.25 -2.47
CA LYS A 78 -1.48 -13.15 -3.89
C LYS A 78 -0.43 -12.05 -4.15
N PRO A 79 0.33 -12.13 -5.25
CA PRO A 79 1.37 -11.15 -5.58
C PRO A 79 0.81 -9.73 -5.83
N ASP A 80 -0.38 -9.63 -6.44
CA ASP A 80 -1.01 -8.35 -6.78
C ASP A 80 -2.26 -8.12 -5.93
N VAL A 81 -2.17 -7.20 -4.95
CA VAL A 81 -3.26 -6.92 -4.02
C VAL A 81 -3.29 -5.45 -3.59
N LEU A 82 -4.51 -4.92 -3.46
CA LEU A 82 -4.80 -3.67 -2.80
C LEU A 82 -5.64 -3.98 -1.56
N ILE A 83 -5.15 -3.59 -0.39
CA ILE A 83 -5.84 -3.74 0.90
C ILE A 83 -6.25 -2.35 1.36
N GLN A 84 -7.52 -2.18 1.72
CA GLN A 84 -7.97 -1.00 2.44
C GLN A 84 -7.94 -1.29 3.94
N VAL A 85 -7.35 -0.39 4.71
CA VAL A 85 -7.22 -0.52 6.16
C VAL A 85 -7.93 0.67 6.80
N SER A 86 -8.88 0.40 7.68
CA SER A 86 -9.64 1.40 8.43
C SER A 86 -9.81 0.98 9.89
N ALA A 87 -10.45 1.81 10.70
CA ALA A 87 -10.72 1.49 12.10
C ALA A 87 -11.52 0.18 12.25
N GLU A 88 -12.38 -0.12 11.28
CA GLU A 88 -13.25 -1.30 11.22
C GLU A 88 -12.51 -2.59 10.85
N GLY A 89 -11.32 -2.51 10.24
CA GLY A 89 -10.50 -3.67 9.89
C GLY A 89 -9.81 -3.55 8.52
N CYS A 90 -9.49 -4.70 7.93
CA CYS A 90 -8.82 -4.80 6.63
C CYS A 90 -9.74 -5.44 5.58
N GLU A 91 -9.81 -4.85 4.39
CA GLU A 91 -10.59 -5.37 3.26
C GLU A 91 -9.71 -5.45 2.01
N MET A 92 -9.69 -6.62 1.36
CA MET A 92 -9.07 -6.74 0.04
C MET A 92 -9.98 -6.16 -1.03
N HIS A 93 -9.44 -5.23 -1.82
CA HIS A 93 -10.11 -4.75 -3.00
C HIS A 93 -9.86 -5.71 -4.17
N PHE A 94 -10.94 -6.27 -4.71
CA PHE A 94 -10.90 -7.06 -5.95
C PHE A 94 -11.38 -6.18 -7.11
N PRO A 95 -10.61 -6.06 -8.21
CA PRO A 95 -11.19 -5.56 -9.46
C PRO A 95 -12.33 -6.49 -9.86
N TRP A 96 -13.51 -5.94 -10.14
CA TRP A 96 -14.62 -6.69 -10.69
C TRP A 96 -14.20 -7.31 -12.02
N LYS A 97 -14.47 -8.62 -12.17
CA LYS A 97 -14.22 -9.38 -13.41
C LYS A 97 -15.14 -8.92 -14.54
#